data_AF-C5H9T9-F1
#
_entry.id   AF-C5H9T9-F1
#
_cell.length_a   1.000
_cell.length_b   1.000
_cell.length_c   1.000
_cell.angle_alpha   90.00
_cell.angle_beta   90.00
_cell.angle_gamma   90.00
#
_symmetry.space_group_name_H-M   'P 1'
#
loop_
_entity.id
_entity.type
_entity.pdbx_description
1 polymer ?
#
loop_
_entity_poly.entity_id
_entity_poly.type
_entity_poly.pdbx_seq_one_letter_code
_entity_poly.pdbx_strand_id
1 'polypeptide(L)'
;IKAVCMTLFLLALRAKNEHKQADELEAIMQGRGSGLHPAVCLAIRVNTFLSCSQYHKMYRTVKAVSGRQIFQPLHALRTAEKALLPGYHPFEWNPPLKNVSTNTEVGIIDGLSGLPLSVDDYPVDTIAKRFRYDAALVC
;
A
#
# COMPACT_ATOMS: atom_id res chain seq x y z
N ILE A 1 15.96 -27.27 27.66
CA ILE A 1 16.63 -26.20 28.46
C ILE A 1 16.35 -24.82 27.87
N LYS A 2 16.78 -24.49 26.65
CA LYS A 2 16.57 -23.17 26.01
C LYS A 2 15.10 -22.68 25.99
N ALA A 3 14.15 -23.54 25.64
CA ALA A 3 12.73 -23.20 25.63
C ALA A 3 12.18 -22.89 27.03
N VAL A 4 12.53 -23.72 28.02
CA VAL A 4 12.09 -23.57 29.43
C VAL A 4 12.63 -22.28 30.05
N CYS A 5 13.91 -21.96 29.83
CA CYS A 5 14.52 -20.72 30.32
C CYS A 5 13.86 -19.48 29.70
N MET A 6 13.49 -19.54 28.42
CA MET A 6 12.81 -18.42 27.77
C MET A 6 11.36 -18.24 28.25
N THR A 7 10.61 -19.32 28.43
CA THR A 7 9.25 -19.24 28.99
C THR A 7 9.27 -18.68 30.42
N LEU A 8 10.21 -19.12 31.26
CA LEU A 8 10.40 -18.58 32.61
C LEU A 8 10.75 -17.09 32.59
N PHE A 9 11.60 -16.65 31.65
CA PHE A 9 11.97 -15.25 31.53
C PHE A 9 10.80 -14.37 31.04
N LEU A 10 10.00 -14.85 30.08
CA LEU A 10 8.76 -14.17 29.66
C LEU A 10 7.76 -14.04 30.80
N LEU A 11 7.57 -15.10 31.59
CA LEU A 11 6.70 -15.08 32.77
C LEU A 11 7.22 -14.11 33.84
N ALA A 12 8.53 -14.04 34.04
CA ALA A 12 9.15 -13.09 34.98
C ALA A 12 8.95 -11.63 34.53
N LEU A 13 9.12 -11.32 33.24
CA LEU A 13 8.86 -9.99 32.68
C LEU A 13 7.38 -9.60 32.86
N ARG A 14 6.46 -10.51 32.54
CA ARG A 14 5.01 -10.26 32.72
C ARG A 14 4.62 -10.10 34.19
N ALA A 15 5.22 -10.88 35.09
CA ALA A 15 5.02 -10.72 36.54
C ALA A 15 5.52 -9.36 37.08
N LYS A 16 6.48 -8.74 36.39
CA LYS A 16 6.97 -7.38 36.68
C LYS A 16 6.19 -6.28 35.96
N ASN A 17 5.07 -6.61 35.30
CA ASN A 17 4.33 -5.71 34.42
C ASN A 17 5.14 -5.16 33.22
N GLU A 18 6.26 -5.79 32.85
CA GLU A 18 7.10 -5.41 31.71
C GLU A 18 6.58 -6.04 30.40
N HIS A 19 5.29 -5.87 30.11
CA HIS A 19 4.62 -6.51 28.97
C HIS A 19 5.28 -6.18 27.63
N LYS A 20 5.73 -4.93 27.44
CA LYS A 20 6.40 -4.49 26.20
C LYS A 20 7.67 -5.29 25.90
N GLN A 21 8.51 -5.54 26.91
CA GLN A 21 9.75 -6.31 26.73
C GLN A 21 9.47 -7.79 26.52
N ALA A 22 8.44 -8.33 27.18
CA ALA A 22 8.00 -9.71 26.97
C ALA A 22 7.54 -9.91 25.51
N ASP A 23 6.74 -8.99 24.98
CA ASP A 23 6.21 -9.08 23.62
C ASP A 23 7.31 -8.88 22.56
N GLU A 24 8.28 -7.98 22.79
CA GLU A 24 9.46 -7.82 21.93
C GLU A 24 10.34 -9.07 21.89
N LEU A 25 10.58 -9.70 23.04
CA LEU A 25 11.35 -10.94 23.13
C LEU A 25 10.62 -12.10 22.45
N GLU A 26 9.32 -12.22 22.65
CA GLU A 26 8.49 -13.25 22.04
C GLU A 26 8.46 -13.13 20.50
N ALA A 27 8.40 -11.90 19.97
CA ALA A 27 8.51 -11.64 18.53
C ALA A 27 9.87 -12.05 17.95
N ILE A 28 10.97 -11.77 18.66
CA ILE A 28 12.33 -12.19 18.27
C ILE A 28 12.43 -13.74 18.26
N MET A 29 11.84 -14.39 19.26
CA MET A 29 11.87 -15.84 19.40
C MET A 29 11.09 -16.57 18.30
N GLN A 30 9.96 -16.03 17.85
CA GLN A 30 9.11 -16.64 16.84
C GLN A 30 9.63 -16.43 15.41
N GLY A 31 10.75 -15.72 15.21
CA GLY A 31 11.27 -15.39 13.89
C GLY A 31 10.30 -14.52 13.06
N ARG A 32 9.26 -13.97 13.69
CA ARG A 32 8.36 -12.99 13.08
C ARG A 32 9.16 -11.71 12.93
N GLY A 33 9.72 -11.51 11.73
CA GLY A 33 10.54 -10.35 11.42
C GLY A 33 9.82 -9.06 11.82
N SER A 34 10.59 -8.08 12.29
CA SER A 34 10.07 -6.77 12.72
C SER A 34 9.53 -5.90 11.57
N GLY A 35 9.54 -6.41 10.34
CA GLY A 35 9.15 -5.68 9.14
C GLY A 35 7.66 -5.82 8.85
N LEU A 36 6.96 -4.69 8.78
CA LEU A 36 5.58 -4.63 8.33
C LEU A 36 5.48 -5.01 6.85
N HIS A 37 4.38 -5.67 6.47
CA HIS A 37 4.08 -5.92 5.06
C HIS A 37 3.92 -4.60 4.28
N PRO A 38 4.33 -4.48 3.00
CA PRO A 38 4.20 -3.25 2.23
C PRO A 38 2.79 -2.68 2.19
N ALA A 39 1.76 -3.54 2.10
CA ALA A 39 0.35 -3.12 2.13
C ALA A 39 -0.05 -2.47 3.47
N VAL A 40 0.50 -2.95 4.60
CA VAL A 40 0.26 -2.34 5.92
C VAL A 40 0.92 -0.96 5.99
N CYS A 41 2.14 -0.83 5.47
CA CYS A 41 2.82 0.47 5.38
C CYS A 41 2.07 1.45 4.47
N LEU A 42 1.52 0.97 3.35
CA LEU A 42 0.70 1.77 2.45
C LEU A 42 -0.58 2.26 3.14
N ALA A 43 -1.29 1.37 3.83
CA ALA A 43 -2.48 1.70 4.60
C ALA A 43 -2.19 2.76 5.69
N ILE A 44 -1.10 2.60 6.45
CA ILE A 44 -0.65 3.60 7.43
C ILE A 44 -0.40 4.94 6.73
N ARG A 45 0.36 4.96 5.63
CA ARG A 45 0.71 6.20 4.91
C ARG A 45 -0.53 6.95 4.43
N VAL A 46 -1.47 6.23 3.80
CA VAL A 46 -2.68 6.83 3.21
C VAL A 46 -3.65 7.30 4.30
N ASN A 47 -3.94 6.45 5.30
CA ASN A 47 -4.92 6.77 6.35
C ASN A 47 -4.44 7.83 7.35
N THR A 48 -3.13 8.10 7.38
CA THR A 48 -2.55 9.19 8.19
C THR A 48 -2.14 10.40 7.36
N PHE A 49 -2.54 10.46 6.08
CA PHE A 49 -2.26 11.57 5.16
C PHE A 49 -0.77 11.93 5.04
N LEU A 50 0.11 10.95 5.19
CA LEU A 50 1.54 11.16 5.04
C LEU A 50 1.92 11.24 3.56
N SER A 51 2.45 12.40 3.17
CA SER A 51 3.11 12.55 1.86
C SER A 51 4.27 11.56 1.70
N CYS A 52 4.64 11.25 0.46
CA CYS A 52 5.80 10.39 0.17
C CYS A 52 7.08 10.89 0.86
N SER A 53 7.28 12.21 0.90
CA SER A 53 8.44 12.83 1.55
C SER A 53 8.42 12.69 3.07
N GLN A 54 7.27 12.89 3.72
CA GLN A 54 7.12 12.69 5.17
C GLN A 54 7.32 11.22 5.54
N TYR A 55 6.66 10.31 4.83
CA TYR A 55 6.81 8.88 5.02
C TYR A 55 8.26 8.43 4.84
N HIS A 56 8.96 8.90 3.81
CA HIS A 56 10.36 8.56 3.57
C HIS A 56 11.29 9.06 4.67
N LYS A 57 11.07 10.27 5.19
CA LYS A 57 11.81 10.79 6.36
C LYS A 57 11.58 9.91 7.58
N MET A 58 10.31 9.58 7.90
CA MET A 58 9.95 8.68 9.00
C MET A 58 10.62 7.31 8.85
N TYR A 59 10.49 6.67 7.69
CA TYR A 59 11.10 5.38 7.37
C TYR A 59 12.62 5.40 7.61
N ARG A 60 13.32 6.42 7.09
CA ARG A 60 14.78 6.54 7.26
C ARG A 60 15.17 6.73 8.73
N THR A 61 14.48 7.61 9.45
CA THR A 61 14.76 7.85 10.87
C THR A 61 14.52 6.60 11.71
N VAL A 62 13.39 5.91 11.52
CA VAL A 62 13.08 4.67 12.26
C VAL A 62 14.10 3.58 11.94
N LYS A 63 14.49 3.41 10.66
CA LYS A 63 15.51 2.43 10.27
C LYS A 63 16.88 2.75 10.87
N ALA A 64 17.26 4.03 10.91
CA ALA A 64 18.53 4.47 11.49
C ALA A 64 18.58 4.31 13.01
N VAL A 65 17.50 4.67 13.72
CA VAL A 65 17.44 4.61 15.21
C VAL A 65 17.28 3.17 15.71
N SER A 66 16.43 2.36 15.06
CA SER A 66 16.16 0.99 15.51
C SER A 66 17.16 -0.05 14.95
N GLY A 67 17.91 0.29 13.89
CA GLY A 67 18.74 -0.65 13.14
C GLY A 67 17.94 -1.72 12.39
N ARG A 68 16.59 -1.65 12.38
CA ARG A 68 15.69 -2.65 11.79
C ARG A 68 14.83 -2.02 10.70
N GLN A 69 14.58 -2.76 9.63
CA GLN A 69 13.63 -2.33 8.59
C GLN A 69 12.19 -2.66 9.02
N ILE A 70 11.61 -1.78 9.84
CA ILE A 70 10.22 -1.92 10.32
C ILE A 70 9.23 -1.50 9.21
N PHE A 71 9.41 -0.29 8.67
CA PHE A 71 8.64 0.20 7.54
C PHE A 71 9.29 -0.19 6.21
N GLN A 72 8.49 -0.28 5.15
CA GLN A 72 8.99 -0.62 3.81
C GLN A 72 9.33 0.63 2.99
N PRO A 73 10.33 0.58 2.09
CA PRO A 73 10.68 1.71 1.23
C PRO A 73 9.57 2.04 0.23
N LEU A 74 9.55 3.29 -0.26
CA LEU A 74 8.50 3.79 -1.15
C LEU A 74 8.27 2.93 -2.42
N HIS A 75 9.30 2.31 -2.99
CA HIS A 75 9.12 1.45 -4.17
C HIS A 75 8.29 0.19 -3.87
N ALA A 76 8.39 -0.36 -2.66
CA ALA A 76 7.58 -1.48 -2.23
C ALA A 76 6.12 -1.06 -2.03
N LEU A 77 5.89 0.16 -1.50
CA LEU A 77 4.55 0.72 -1.36
C LEU A 77 3.89 0.96 -2.72
N ARG A 78 4.62 1.48 -3.72
CA ARG A 78 4.11 1.65 -5.09
C ARG A 78 3.71 0.33 -5.74
N THR A 79 4.47 -0.73 -5.46
CA THR A 79 4.15 -2.07 -5.98
C THR A 79 2.87 -2.60 -5.35
N ALA A 80 2.71 -2.41 -4.03
CA ALA A 80 1.47 -2.77 -3.33
C ALA A 80 0.28 -1.93 -3.79
N GLU A 81 0.48 -0.64 -4.04
CA GLU A 81 -0.54 0.27 -4.56
C GLU A 81 -1.03 -0.14 -5.94
N LYS A 82 -0.12 -0.57 -6.84
CA LYS A 82 -0.50 -1.03 -8.18
C LYS A 82 -1.53 -2.17 -8.15
N ALA A 83 -1.44 -3.07 -7.18
CA ALA A 83 -2.38 -4.17 -7.02
C ALA A 83 -3.78 -3.75 -6.55
N LEU A 84 -3.91 -2.50 -6.06
CA LEU A 84 -5.17 -1.94 -5.54
C LEU A 84 -5.77 -0.89 -6.48
N LEU A 85 -5.20 -0.70 -7.68
CA LEU A 85 -5.67 0.29 -8.64
C LEU A 85 -6.40 -0.38 -9.80
N PRO A 86 -7.41 0.29 -10.39
CA PRO A 86 -8.05 -0.17 -11.63
C PRO A 86 -7.02 -0.45 -12.72
N GLY A 87 -7.24 -1.55 -13.44
CA GLY A 87 -6.36 -2.01 -14.51
C GLY A 87 -5.33 -3.06 -14.10
N TYR A 88 -5.35 -3.55 -12.86
CA TYR A 88 -4.45 -4.61 -12.40
C TYR A 88 -5.00 -6.02 -12.63
N HIS A 89 -6.28 -6.25 -12.33
CA HIS A 89 -6.90 -7.57 -12.44
C HIS A 89 -7.51 -7.79 -13.83
N PRO A 90 -7.26 -8.95 -14.48
CA PRO A 90 -7.95 -9.32 -15.71
C PRO A 90 -9.41 -9.72 -15.42
N PHE A 91 -10.32 -9.40 -16.34
CA PHE A 91 -11.74 -9.72 -16.27
C PHE A 91 -12.36 -9.79 -17.68
N GLU A 92 -13.54 -10.39 -17.80
CA GLU A 92 -14.29 -10.48 -19.04
C GLU A 92 -15.79 -10.26 -18.78
N TRP A 93 -16.46 -9.55 -19.69
CA TRP A 93 -17.91 -9.35 -19.65
C TRP A 93 -18.60 -10.29 -20.63
N ASN A 94 -19.65 -10.98 -20.17
CA ASN A 94 -20.47 -11.85 -21.01
C ASN A 94 -21.96 -11.44 -20.91
N PRO A 95 -22.58 -10.90 -21.98
CA PRO A 95 -21.99 -10.61 -23.30
C PRO A 95 -21.00 -9.43 -23.26
N PRO A 96 -20.12 -9.28 -24.29
CA PRO A 96 -19.22 -8.13 -24.39
C PRO A 96 -19.98 -6.81 -24.38
N LEU A 97 -19.45 -5.83 -23.64
CA LEU A 97 -20.05 -4.51 -23.52
C LEU A 97 -19.97 -3.75 -24.86
N LYS A 98 -21.09 -3.17 -25.29
CA LYS A 98 -21.16 -2.36 -26.52
C LYS A 98 -20.36 -1.06 -26.36
N ASN A 99 -19.52 -0.73 -27.34
CA ASN A 99 -18.69 0.49 -27.38
C ASN A 99 -17.67 0.62 -26.22
N VAL A 100 -17.34 -0.48 -25.54
CA VAL A 100 -16.30 -0.52 -24.50
C VAL A 100 -15.19 -1.46 -24.95
N SER A 101 -13.94 -1.03 -24.81
CA SER A 101 -12.77 -1.87 -25.14
C SER A 101 -12.68 -3.08 -24.21
N THR A 102 -12.31 -4.23 -24.76
CA THR A 102 -12.04 -5.46 -24.00
C THR A 102 -10.71 -5.42 -23.23
N ASN A 103 -9.87 -4.41 -23.46
CA ASN A 103 -8.59 -4.29 -22.74
C ASN A 103 -8.86 -4.08 -21.24
N THR A 104 -8.29 -4.94 -20.39
CA THR A 104 -8.42 -4.87 -18.92
C THR A 104 -7.32 -4.06 -18.27
N GLU A 105 -6.20 -3.79 -18.96
CA GLU A 105 -5.04 -3.05 -18.45
C GLU A 105 -5.23 -1.53 -18.59
N VAL A 106 -6.41 -1.03 -18.21
CA VAL A 106 -6.76 0.40 -18.33
C VAL A 106 -6.85 1.04 -16.94
N GLY A 107 -5.92 1.95 -16.65
CA GLY A 107 -5.87 2.73 -15.42
C GLY A 107 -6.47 4.13 -15.56
N ILE A 108 -5.77 5.14 -15.05
CA ILE A 108 -6.19 6.54 -15.16
C ILE A 108 -6.11 6.96 -16.64
N ILE A 109 -7.22 7.44 -17.18
CA ILE A 109 -7.34 7.95 -18.55
C ILE A 109 -7.70 9.43 -18.55
N ASP A 110 -7.49 10.06 -19.71
CA ASP A 110 -7.84 11.45 -19.90
C ASP A 110 -9.36 11.65 -19.85
N GLY A 111 -9.82 12.59 -19.02
CA GLY A 111 -11.23 12.83 -18.79
C GLY A 111 -11.94 13.37 -20.03
N LEU A 112 -11.22 14.11 -20.88
CA LEU A 112 -11.75 14.68 -22.12
C LEU A 112 -12.03 13.61 -23.19
N SER A 113 -11.54 12.39 -23.01
CA SER A 113 -11.92 11.23 -23.83
C SER A 113 -11.73 11.41 -25.34
N GLY A 114 -10.71 12.18 -25.74
CA GLY A 114 -10.41 12.46 -27.15
C GLY A 114 -11.12 13.67 -27.73
N LEU A 115 -11.70 14.54 -26.90
CA LEU A 115 -12.21 15.85 -27.34
C LEU A 115 -11.08 16.61 -28.07
N PRO A 116 -11.31 17.09 -29.31
CA PRO A 116 -10.29 17.81 -30.05
C PRO A 116 -9.93 19.10 -29.33
N LEU A 117 -8.63 19.39 -29.29
CA LEU A 117 -8.07 20.63 -28.76
C LEU A 117 -7.58 21.45 -29.95
N SER A 118 -8.52 22.08 -30.66
CA SER A 118 -8.25 23.03 -31.74
C SER A 118 -8.68 24.44 -31.33
N VAL A 119 -8.00 25.45 -31.86
CA VAL A 119 -8.39 26.86 -31.69
C VAL A 119 -9.67 27.18 -32.47
N ASP A 120 -9.96 26.40 -33.51
CA ASP A 120 -11.18 26.54 -34.32
C ASP A 120 -12.41 25.90 -33.67
N ASP A 121 -12.21 25.02 -32.67
CA ASP A 121 -13.26 24.34 -31.93
C ASP A 121 -13.67 25.11 -30.67
N TYR A 122 -14.72 24.63 -29.97
CA TYR A 122 -15.16 25.24 -28.71
C TYR A 122 -14.05 25.19 -27.65
N PRO A 123 -13.77 26.28 -26.91
CA PRO A 123 -12.68 26.33 -25.95
C PRO A 123 -12.89 25.33 -24.80
N VAL A 124 -11.83 24.58 -24.49
CA VAL A 124 -11.81 23.58 -23.42
C VAL A 124 -10.80 24.00 -22.36
N ASP A 125 -11.28 24.65 -21.30
CA ASP A 125 -10.44 25.09 -20.17
C ASP A 125 -10.42 24.08 -19.00
N THR A 126 -11.01 22.90 -19.20
CA THR A 126 -11.14 21.88 -18.15
C THR A 126 -10.05 20.82 -18.26
N ILE A 127 -9.40 20.52 -17.12
CA ILE A 127 -8.50 19.37 -16.99
C ILE A 127 -9.20 18.31 -16.15
N ALA A 128 -9.38 17.12 -16.70
CA ALA A 128 -10.05 16.02 -16.02
C ALA A 128 -9.27 14.71 -16.16
N LYS A 129 -9.32 13.87 -15.13
CA LYS A 129 -8.84 12.49 -15.13
C LYS A 129 -9.95 11.59 -14.61
N ARG A 130 -10.05 10.38 -15.17
CA ARG A 130 -11.07 9.41 -14.78
C ARG A 130 -10.54 7.99 -14.89
N PHE A 131 -11.22 7.05 -14.24
CA PHE A 131 -11.10 5.64 -14.55
C PHE A 131 -12.17 5.24 -15.58
N ARG A 132 -11.93 4.12 -16.28
CA ARG A 132 -13.00 3.46 -17.02
C ARG A 132 -13.95 2.79 -16.01
N TYR A 133 -15.25 2.92 -16.24
CA TYR A 133 -16.25 2.58 -15.21
C TYR A 133 -16.24 1.10 -14.84
N ASP A 134 -16.17 0.22 -15.83
CA ASP A 134 -16.03 -1.23 -15.66
C ASP A 134 -14.71 -1.61 -14.96
N ALA A 135 -13.59 -1.00 -15.32
CA ALA A 135 -12.30 -1.25 -14.66
C ALA A 135 -12.31 -0.80 -13.18
N ALA A 136 -13.03 0.28 -12.86
CA ALA A 136 -13.20 0.74 -11.49
C ALA A 136 -14.12 -0.16 -10.65
N LEU A 137 -15.14 -0.79 -11.27
CA LEU A 137 -16.03 -1.73 -10.59
C LEU A 137 -15.36 -3.05 -10.22
N VAL A 138 -14.34 -3.46 -10.97
CA VAL A 138 -13.60 -4.71 -10.73
C VAL A 138 -12.54 -4.57 -9.63
N CYS A 139 -12.11 -3.33 -9.36
CA CYS A 139 -11.05 -3.00 -8.42
C CYS A 139 -11.47 -3.15 -6.95
#